data_AF-A0ABD7GJY0-F1
#
_entry.id   AF-A0ABD7GJY0-F1
#
_cell.length_a   1.000
_cell.length_b   1.000
_cell.length_c   1.000
_cell.angle_alpha   90.00
_cell.angle_beta   90.00
_cell.angle_gamma   90.00
#
_symmetry.space_group_name_H-M   'P 1'
#
loop_
_entity.id
_entity.type
_entity.pdbx_description
1 polymer ?
#
loop_
_entity_poly.entity_id
_entity_poly.type
_entity_poly.pdbx_seq_one_letter_code
_entity_poly.pdbx_strand_id
1 'polypeptide(L)'
;MKRSGLIAMIVLTVLPLVTTGLAVLFVLPDVIPLHAGAGGVDRIGSKLDAFGITPFLVGFGALATVAYAYMDRLAARYGSDAHSGRVLLLFALALMNVWQLIFLIWMTFSAT
;
A
#
# COMPACT_ATOMS: atom_id res chain seq x y z
N MET A 1 11.86 4.79 21.65
CA MET A 1 11.78 4.43 20.21
C MET A 1 12.64 5.36 19.37
N LYS A 2 13.39 4.85 18.39
CA LYS A 2 14.04 5.71 17.38
C LYS A 2 12.95 6.31 16.48
N ARG A 3 12.92 7.63 16.34
CA ARG A 3 11.90 8.35 15.55
C ARG A 3 11.88 7.91 14.08
N SER A 4 13.02 7.46 13.55
CA SER A 4 13.18 7.02 12.16
C SER A 4 12.24 5.91 11.74
N GLY A 5 11.97 4.92 12.60
CA GLY A 5 11.08 3.81 12.25
C GLY A 5 9.61 4.25 12.11
N LEU A 6 9.14 5.12 12.99
CA LEU A 6 7.80 5.68 12.90
C LEU A 6 7.64 6.59 11.68
N ILE A 7 8.66 7.39 11.36
CA ILE A 7 8.68 8.22 10.15
C ILE A 7 8.58 7.33 8.90
N ALA A 8 9.33 6.22 8.84
CA ALA A 8 9.24 5.28 7.73
C ALA A 8 7.81 4.70 7.58
N MET A 9 7.15 4.34 8.69
CA MET A 9 5.76 3.87 8.66
C MET A 9 4.79 4.92 8.09
N ILE A 10 4.93 6.18 8.50
CA ILE A 10 4.12 7.29 7.99
C ILE A 10 4.35 7.48 6.49
N VAL A 11 5.60 7.48 6.05
CA VAL A 11 5.94 7.58 4.63
C VAL A 11 5.31 6.44 3.84
N LEU A 12 5.49 5.19 4.29
CA LEU A 12 4.91 4.01 3.63
C LEU A 12 3.38 3.98 3.65
N THR A 13 2.74 4.68 4.60
CA THR A 13 1.29 4.80 4.70
C THR A 13 0.71 5.76 3.67
N VAL A 14 1.39 6.88 3.43
CA VAL A 14 0.94 7.92 2.48
C VAL A 14 1.39 7.61 1.06
N LEU A 15 2.46 6.84 0.90
CA LEU A 15 3.04 6.50 -0.39
C LEU A 15 2.03 5.94 -1.41
N PRO A 16 1.07 5.07 -1.06
CA PRO A 16 0.07 4.60 -2.01
C PRO A 16 -0.75 5.71 -2.65
N LEU A 17 -1.11 6.72 -1.88
CA LEU A 17 -1.88 7.84 -2.39
C LEU A 17 -1.06 8.67 -3.37
N VAL A 18 0.21 8.91 -3.03
CA VAL A 18 1.14 9.68 -3.87
C VAL A 18 1.41 8.93 -5.17
N THR A 19 1.73 7.64 -5.12
CA THR A 19 2.05 6.85 -6.30
C THR A 19 0.85 6.68 -7.22
N THR A 20 -0.35 6.42 -6.68
CA THR A 20 -1.57 6.38 -7.51
C THR A 20 -1.85 7.75 -8.13
N GLY A 21 -1.72 8.84 -7.38
CA GLY A 21 -1.93 10.19 -7.91
C GLY A 21 -0.98 10.53 -9.06
N LEU A 22 0.31 10.25 -8.90
CA LEU A 22 1.30 10.43 -9.96
C LEU A 22 1.00 9.54 -11.18
N ALA A 23 0.60 8.29 -10.95
CA ALA A 23 0.25 7.38 -12.02
C ALA A 23 -0.95 7.90 -12.83
N VAL A 24 -2.02 8.33 -12.16
CA VAL A 24 -3.22 8.88 -12.82
C VAL A 24 -2.93 10.16 -13.61
N LEU A 25 -2.04 11.02 -13.09
CA LEU A 25 -1.72 12.30 -13.72
C LEU A 25 -0.80 12.15 -14.95
N PHE A 26 0.13 11.20 -14.93
CA PHE A 26 1.25 11.19 -15.87
C PHE A 26 1.50 9.87 -16.59
N VAL A 27 0.93 8.74 -16.14
CA VAL A 27 1.32 7.40 -16.63
C VAL A 27 0.13 6.61 -17.19
N LEU A 28 -0.99 6.57 -16.47
CA LEU A 28 -2.11 5.71 -16.82
C LEU A 28 -2.87 6.25 -18.06
N PRO A 29 -3.19 5.38 -19.03
CA PRO A 29 -4.10 5.72 -20.13
C PRO A 29 -5.51 5.99 -19.59
N ASP A 30 -6.36 6.69 -20.34
CA ASP A 30 -7.71 7.05 -19.86
C ASP A 30 -8.60 5.83 -19.57
N VAL A 31 -8.33 4.71 -20.24
CA VAL A 31 -8.99 3.42 -20.09
C VAL A 31 -7.98 2.40 -19.62
N ILE A 32 -8.25 1.73 -18.50
CA ILE A 32 -7.35 0.78 -17.84
C ILE A 32 -8.08 -0.51 -17.47
N PRO A 33 -7.39 -1.67 -17.42
CA PRO A 33 -7.96 -2.87 -16.85
C PRO A 33 -8.04 -2.70 -15.32
N LEU A 34 -9.17 -3.09 -14.72
CA LEU A 34 -9.38 -3.00 -13.26
C LEU A 34 -9.35 -4.36 -12.59
N HIS A 35 -9.51 -5.43 -13.35
CA HIS A 35 -9.51 -6.79 -12.83
C HIS A 35 -9.03 -7.77 -13.91
N ALA A 36 -8.36 -8.83 -13.45
CA ALA A 36 -7.90 -9.95 -14.27
C ALA A 36 -8.54 -11.23 -13.75
N GLY A 37 -9.32 -11.89 -14.60
CA GLY A 37 -9.89 -13.21 -14.36
C GLY A 37 -9.06 -14.32 -15.01
N ALA A 38 -9.59 -15.55 -14.97
CA ALA A 38 -8.89 -16.74 -15.49
C ALA A 38 -8.59 -16.68 -17.00
N GLY A 39 -9.31 -15.84 -17.76
CA GLY A 39 -9.12 -15.65 -19.20
C GLY A 39 -8.42 -14.35 -19.60
N GLY A 40 -7.90 -13.58 -18.64
CA GLY A 40 -7.33 -12.25 -18.88
C GLY A 40 -8.17 -11.13 -18.27
N VAL A 41 -8.08 -9.92 -18.83
CA VAL A 41 -8.84 -8.76 -18.35
C VAL A 41 -10.34 -9.02 -18.52
N ASP A 42 -11.10 -8.96 -17.42
CA ASP A 42 -12.55 -9.15 -17.41
C ASP A 42 -13.32 -7.89 -16.97
N ARG A 43 -12.62 -6.88 -16.45
CA ARG A 43 -13.16 -5.57 -16.12
C ARG A 43 -12.23 -4.46 -16.57
N ILE A 44 -12.82 -3.47 -17.23
CA ILE A 44 -12.15 -2.25 -17.68
C ILE A 44 -12.84 -1.05 -17.03
N GLY A 45 -12.10 0.02 -16.78
CA GLY A 45 -12.65 1.28 -16.30
C GLY A 45 -11.77 2.47 -16.61
N SER A 46 -12.02 3.58 -15.93
CA SER A 46 -11.26 4.82 -16.10
C SER A 46 -9.98 4.80 -15.26
N LYS A 47 -8.94 5.52 -15.66
CA LYS A 47 -7.77 5.76 -14.78
C LYS A 47 -8.13 6.29 -13.39
N LEU A 48 -9.24 7.02 -13.25
CA LEU A 48 -9.70 7.50 -11.95
C LEU A 48 -10.11 6.34 -11.02
N ASP A 49 -10.56 5.22 -11.57
CA ASP A 49 -10.93 4.03 -10.80
C ASP A 49 -9.71 3.34 -10.16
N ALA A 50 -8.47 3.70 -10.56
CA ALA A 50 -7.24 3.27 -9.87
C ALA A 50 -7.21 3.74 -8.40
N PHE A 51 -7.93 4.81 -8.06
CA PHE A 51 -8.10 5.25 -6.67
C PHE A 51 -9.05 4.35 -5.87
N GLY A 52 -9.80 3.43 -6.49
CA GLY A 52 -10.79 2.61 -5.78
C GLY A 52 -10.19 1.81 -4.60
N ILE A 53 -8.96 1.32 -4.74
CA ILE A 53 -8.29 0.54 -3.68
C ILE A 53 -7.42 1.40 -2.75
N THR A 54 -6.99 2.59 -3.21
CA THR A 54 -5.99 3.41 -2.51
C THR A 54 -6.40 3.85 -1.10
N PRO A 55 -7.65 4.31 -0.82
CA PRO A 55 -8.08 4.63 0.54
C PRO A 55 -7.99 3.45 1.51
N PHE A 56 -8.24 2.22 1.02
CA PHE A 56 -8.13 1.01 1.84
C PHE A 56 -6.67 0.73 2.21
N LEU A 57 -5.73 0.89 1.27
CA LEU A 57 -4.30 0.73 1.53
C LEU A 57 -3.78 1.78 2.52
N VAL A 58 -4.19 3.04 2.38
CA VAL A 58 -3.83 4.11 3.31
C VAL A 58 -4.45 3.85 4.69
N GLY A 59 -5.72 3.44 4.75
CA GLY A 59 -6.39 3.09 6.00
C GLY A 59 -5.69 1.95 6.74
N PHE A 60 -5.31 0.88 6.03
CA PHE A 60 -4.51 -0.20 6.59
C PHE A 60 -3.13 0.28 7.04
N GLY A 61 -2.46 1.12 6.24
CA GLY A 61 -1.20 1.76 6.59
C GLY A 61 -1.27 2.56 7.89
N ALA A 62 -2.34 3.33 8.07
CA ALA A 62 -2.58 4.10 9.29
C ALA A 62 -2.72 3.19 10.51
N LEU A 63 -3.52 2.11 10.40
CA LEU A 63 -3.66 1.13 11.48
C LEU A 63 -2.34 0.43 11.82
N ALA A 64 -1.57 0.04 10.81
CA ALA A 64 -0.24 -0.57 11.01
C ALA A 64 0.74 0.42 11.66
N THR A 65 0.71 1.71 11.28
CA THR A 65 1.52 2.78 11.88
C THR A 65 1.15 2.99 13.34
N VAL A 66 -0.14 2.99 13.67
CA VAL A 66 -0.62 3.04 15.05
C VAL A 66 -0.12 1.81 15.83
N ALA A 67 -0.29 0.59 15.29
CA ALA A 67 0.21 -0.63 15.92
C ALA A 67 1.73 -0.57 16.18
N TYR A 68 2.50 -0.04 15.23
CA TYR A 68 3.93 0.19 15.36
C TYR A 68 4.28 1.16 16.51
N ALA A 69 3.52 2.25 16.63
CA ALA A 69 3.70 3.24 17.69
C ALA A 69 3.42 2.65 19.09
N TYR A 70 2.45 1.75 19.19
CA TYR A 70 2.09 1.08 20.46
C TYR A 70 2.82 -0.25 20.70
N MET A 71 3.80 -0.61 19.87
CA MET A 71 4.42 -1.94 19.92
C MET A 71 5.08 -2.28 21.25
N ASP A 72 5.76 -1.31 21.91
CA ASP A 72 6.39 -1.56 23.21
C ASP A 72 5.34 -1.94 24.28
N ARG A 73 4.14 -1.36 24.20
CA ARG A 73 3.03 -1.67 25.12
C ARG A 73 2.41 -3.04 24.84
N LEU A 74 2.29 -3.43 23.56
CA LEU A 74 1.86 -4.78 23.20
C LEU A 74 2.87 -5.82 23.67
N ALA A 75 4.15 -5.61 23.38
CA ALA A 75 5.24 -6.50 23.77
C ALA A 75 5.26 -6.72 25.28
N ALA A 76 5.16 -5.65 26.07
CA ALA A 76 5.09 -5.73 27.53
C ALA A 76 3.85 -6.51 28.03
N ARG A 77 2.69 -6.33 27.39
CA ARG A 77 1.45 -7.01 27.78
C ARG A 77 1.48 -8.51 27.52
N TYR A 78 2.16 -8.94 26.46
CA TYR A 78 2.17 -10.33 26.01
C TYR A 78 3.50 -11.05 26.28
N GLY A 79 4.44 -10.41 26.99
CA GLY A 79 5.76 -10.99 27.28
C GLY A 79 6.57 -11.30 26.02
N SER A 80 6.42 -10.51 24.97
CA SER A 80 7.01 -10.76 23.65
C SER A 80 8.00 -9.67 23.23
N ASP A 81 8.67 -9.87 22.09
CA ASP A 81 9.65 -8.92 21.54
C ASP A 81 8.99 -7.86 20.63
N ALA A 82 9.22 -6.59 20.95
CA ALA A 82 8.73 -5.46 20.16
C ALA A 82 9.51 -5.28 18.84
N HIS A 83 10.77 -5.74 18.77
CA HIS A 83 11.62 -5.52 17.60
C HIS A 83 11.11 -6.30 16.39
N SER A 84 10.86 -7.60 16.56
CA SER A 84 10.35 -8.48 15.51
C SER A 84 9.01 -7.99 14.95
N GLY A 85 8.09 -7.56 15.82
CA GLY A 85 6.81 -6.99 15.39
C GLY A 85 6.97 -5.70 14.56
N ARG A 86 7.93 -4.84 14.92
CA ARG A 86 8.23 -3.62 14.15
C ARG A 86 8.79 -3.93 12.77
N VAL A 87 9.70 -4.89 12.68
CA VAL A 87 10.29 -5.33 11.40
C VAL A 87 9.20 -5.92 10.51
N LEU A 88 8.32 -6.76 11.07
CA LEU A 88 7.20 -7.33 10.33
C LEU A 88 6.26 -6.26 9.76
N LEU A 89 5.88 -5.26 10.56
CA LEU A 89 5.00 -4.19 10.09
C LEU A 89 5.63 -3.33 9.00
N LEU A 90 6.92 -3.00 9.14
CA LEU A 90 7.67 -2.28 8.10
C LEU A 90 7.72 -3.08 6.80
N PHE A 91 8.05 -4.37 6.89
CA PHE A 91 8.08 -5.27 5.75
C PHE A 91 6.70 -5.39 5.09
N ALA A 92 5.63 -5.57 5.88
CA ALA A 92 4.27 -5.70 5.37
C ALA A 92 3.82 -4.45 4.60
N LEU A 93 4.07 -3.23 5.13
CA LEU A 93 3.74 -2.00 4.41
C LEU A 93 4.60 -1.79 3.17
N ALA A 94 5.88 -2.12 3.22
CA ALA A 94 6.74 -2.05 2.05
C ALA A 94 6.24 -3.00 0.95
N LEU A 95 5.93 -4.25 1.31
CA LEU A 95 5.40 -5.25 0.39
C LEU A 95 4.05 -4.84 -0.20
N MET A 96 3.17 -4.27 0.60
CA MET A 96 1.88 -3.72 0.13
C MET A 96 2.09 -2.64 -0.94
N ASN A 97 3.04 -1.73 -0.74
CA ASN A 97 3.38 -0.69 -1.72
C ASN A 97 3.97 -1.29 -3.01
N VAL A 98 4.80 -2.34 -2.89
CA VAL A 98 5.32 -3.08 -4.05
C VAL A 98 4.18 -3.70 -4.87
N TRP A 99 3.22 -4.35 -4.20
CA TRP A 99 2.07 -4.93 -4.89
C TRP A 99 1.21 -3.89 -5.58
N GLN A 100 0.97 -2.75 -4.93
CA GLN A 100 0.26 -1.64 -5.56
C GLN A 100 1.01 -1.11 -6.79
N LEU A 101 2.33 -0.97 -6.73
CA LEU A 101 3.14 -0.56 -7.88
C LEU A 101 3.05 -1.56 -9.04
N ILE A 102 3.14 -2.87 -8.75
CA ILE A 102 2.94 -3.92 -9.75
C ILE A 102 1.57 -3.79 -10.40
N PHE A 103 0.52 -3.51 -9.61
CA PHE A 103 -0.83 -3.33 -10.13
C PHE A 103 -0.94 -2.09 -11.03
N LEU A 104 -0.38 -0.94 -10.63
CA LEU A 104 -0.35 0.27 -11.46
C LEU A 104 0.41 0.06 -12.79
N ILE A 105 1.53 -0.66 -12.74
CA ILE A 105 2.30 -1.05 -13.94
C ILE A 105 1.46 -1.92 -14.86
N TRP A 106 0.82 -2.96 -14.31
CA TRP A 106 -0.06 -3.83 -15.09
C TRP A 106 -1.21 -3.06 -15.75
N MET A 107 -1.84 -2.14 -15.01
CA MET A 107 -2.89 -1.26 -15.55
C MET A 107 -2.41 -0.36 -16.71
N THR A 108 -1.12 -0.05 -16.76
CA THR A 108 -0.53 0.76 -17.82
C THR A 108 -0.38 -0.03 -19.13
N PHE A 109 -0.02 -1.31 -19.06
CA PHE A 109 0.39 -2.10 -20.23
C PHE A 109 -0.64 -3.12 -20.72
N SER A 110 -1.70 -3.39 -19.96
CA SER A 110 -2.70 -4.43 -20.30
C SER A 110 -4.03 -3.87 -20.81
N ALA A 111 -4.09 -2.58 -21.14
CA ALA A 111 -5.27 -1.93 -21.74
C ALA A 111 -5.34 -2.04 -23.28
N THR A 112 -4.33 -2.64 -23.91
CA THR A 112 -4.21 -2.88 -25.37
C THR A 112 -4.51 -4.31 -25.72
#